data_AF-A0A6I6JHR5-F1
#
_entry.id   AF-A0A6I6JHR5-F1
#
_cell.length_a   1.000
_cell.length_b   1.000
_cell.length_c   1.000
_cell.angle_alpha   90.00
_cell.angle_beta   90.00
_cell.angle_gamma   90.00
#
_symmetry.space_group_name_H-M   'P 1'
#
loop_
_entity.id
_entity.type
_entity.pdbx_description
1 polymer ?
#
loop_
_entity_poly.entity_id
_entity_poly.type
_entity_poly.pdbx_seq_one_letter_code
_entity_poly.pdbx_strand_id
1 'polypeptide(L)'
;MKRITVLLAALLLLAWATTAPAQDPRSAQDELISLVGEAIVQETTQRSEEVRKARDVLDVILRRGGTRTEREEAERDLERAEGRYADSQKKLDHARLEAYADRCGKSPSEIQAMRDSGMGWGRIAKECGIHPSAAGKGNKGKGKSKNKSKGKGKKK
;
A
#
# COMPACT_ATOMS: atom_id res chain seq x y z
N MET A 1 38.60 26.54 49.20
CA MET A 1 37.23 26.09 48.89
C MET A 1 37.07 26.13 47.36
N LYS A 2 37.50 25.09 46.65
CA LYS A 2 36.67 24.02 46.06
C LYS A 2 35.46 24.52 45.25
N ARG A 3 35.65 24.69 43.93
CA ARG A 3 34.66 24.30 42.90
C ARG A 3 35.39 23.71 41.69
N ILE A 4 35.25 22.39 41.60
CA ILE A 4 35.60 21.51 40.50
C ILE A 4 34.42 21.56 39.53
N THR A 5 34.65 21.75 38.22
CA THR A 5 33.81 21.16 37.16
C THR A 5 34.54 21.22 35.80
N VAL A 6 35.33 20.18 35.57
CA VAL A 6 35.50 19.38 34.35
C VAL A 6 35.01 20.01 33.02
N LEU A 7 35.95 20.38 32.16
CA LEU A 7 35.76 20.57 30.72
C LEU A 7 35.47 19.20 30.08
N LEU A 8 34.23 19.02 29.65
CA LEU A 8 33.75 17.83 28.96
C LEU A 8 34.32 17.78 27.54
N ALA A 9 35.12 16.76 27.25
CA ALA A 9 35.70 16.48 25.95
C ALA A 9 34.58 16.19 24.92
N ALA A 10 34.54 17.01 23.86
CA ALA A 10 33.67 16.81 22.70
C ALA A 10 34.21 15.64 21.86
N LEU A 11 33.64 14.46 22.08
CA LEU A 11 33.87 13.26 21.29
C LEU A 11 33.03 13.34 20.01
N LEU A 12 33.66 13.78 18.92
CA LEU A 12 33.11 13.75 17.57
C LEU A 12 32.96 12.28 17.12
N LEU A 13 31.77 11.72 17.27
CA LEU A 13 31.42 10.43 16.68
C LEU A 13 30.98 10.64 15.24
N LEU A 14 31.73 10.02 14.33
CA LEU A 14 31.44 9.86 12.91
C LEU A 14 30.03 9.32 12.69
N ALA A 15 29.14 10.14 12.15
CA ALA A 15 27.92 9.68 11.53
C ALA A 15 28.26 9.22 10.10
N TRP A 16 28.56 7.94 9.92
CA TRP A 16 28.48 7.31 8.61
C TRP A 16 27.02 7.33 8.16
N ALA A 17 26.71 8.23 7.23
CA ALA A 17 25.49 8.18 6.45
C ALA A 17 25.50 6.89 5.63
N THR A 18 24.92 5.83 6.17
CA THR A 18 24.50 4.69 5.37
C THR A 18 23.43 5.17 4.40
N THR A 19 23.85 5.50 3.18
CA THR A 19 22.94 5.67 2.03
C THR A 19 22.27 4.32 1.76
N ALA A 20 21.09 4.12 2.35
CA ALA A 20 20.20 3.05 1.92
C ALA A 20 19.80 3.30 0.46
N PRO A 21 19.82 2.28 -0.43
CA PRO A 21 19.36 2.47 -1.79
C PRO A 21 17.89 2.89 -1.78
N ALA A 22 17.61 4.05 -2.37
CA ALA A 22 16.26 4.54 -2.59
C ALA A 22 15.49 3.51 -3.43
N GLN A 23 14.66 2.71 -2.78
CA GLN A 23 13.72 1.85 -3.49
C GLN A 23 12.69 2.77 -4.16
N ASP A 24 12.65 2.78 -5.49
CA ASP A 24 11.71 3.61 -6.24
C ASP A 24 10.28 3.21 -5.86
N PRO A 25 9.47 4.12 -5.27
CA PRO A 25 8.12 3.82 -4.82
C PRO A 25 7.21 3.32 -5.96
N ARG A 26 7.53 3.62 -7.22
CA ARG A 26 6.79 3.09 -8.39
C ARG A 26 6.97 1.59 -8.55
N SER A 27 8.18 1.08 -8.34
CA SER A 27 8.47 -0.35 -8.45
C SER A 27 7.71 -1.19 -7.40
N ALA A 28 7.54 -0.66 -6.19
CA ALA A 28 6.77 -1.31 -5.12
C ALA A 28 5.26 -1.33 -5.41
N GLN A 29 4.72 -0.31 -6.08
CA GLN A 29 3.31 -0.28 -6.47
C GLN A 29 3.03 -1.23 -7.64
N ASP A 30 3.90 -1.27 -8.65
CA ASP A 30 3.76 -2.20 -9.78
C ASP A 30 3.85 -3.67 -9.34
N GLU A 31 4.71 -3.97 -8.36
CA GLU A 31 4.81 -5.30 -7.74
C GLU A 31 3.53 -5.66 -6.99
N LEU A 32 2.99 -4.72 -6.22
CA LEU A 32 1.75 -4.91 -5.48
C LEU A 32 0.56 -5.15 -6.41
N ILE A 33 0.48 -4.38 -7.49
CA ILE A 33 -0.52 -4.52 -8.55
C ILE A 33 -0.42 -5.90 -9.20
N SER A 34 0.79 -6.35 -9.50
CA SER A 34 1.01 -7.67 -10.09
C SER A 34 0.69 -8.83 -9.13
N LEU A 35 0.84 -8.64 -7.83
CA LEU A 35 0.66 -9.68 -6.82
C LEU A 35 -0.81 -9.79 -6.36
N VAL A 36 -1.47 -8.66 -6.15
CA VAL A 36 -2.79 -8.57 -5.49
C VAL A 36 -3.91 -8.22 -6.48
N GLY A 37 -3.54 -7.76 -7.66
CA GLY A 37 -4.46 -7.30 -8.69
C GLY A 37 -4.62 -5.78 -8.69
N GLU A 38 -4.58 -5.21 -9.89
CA GLU A 38 -4.65 -3.77 -10.14
C GLU A 38 -5.90 -3.11 -9.53
N ALA A 39 -7.06 -3.78 -9.64
CA ALA A 39 -8.33 -3.23 -9.20
C ALA A 39 -8.36 -2.93 -7.69
N ILE A 40 -7.82 -3.82 -6.86
CA ILE A 40 -7.82 -3.65 -5.39
C ILE A 40 -6.85 -2.52 -5.01
N VAL A 41 -5.66 -2.49 -5.61
CA VAL A 41 -4.67 -1.44 -5.35
C VAL A 41 -5.19 -0.07 -5.79
N GLN A 42 -5.83 0.02 -6.96
CA GLN A 42 -6.47 1.25 -7.45
C GLN A 42 -7.64 1.68 -6.57
N GLU A 43 -8.49 0.75 -6.13
CA GLU A 43 -9.58 1.06 -5.18
C GLU A 43 -9.01 1.67 -3.91
N THR A 44 -8.03 1.03 -3.25
CA THR A 44 -7.42 1.54 -2.02
C THR A 44 -6.74 2.90 -2.23
N THR A 45 -6.07 3.10 -3.37
CA THR A 45 -5.43 4.39 -3.72
C THR A 45 -6.47 5.48 -3.91
N GLN A 46 -7.56 5.18 -4.63
CA GLN A 46 -8.68 6.10 -4.78
C GLN A 46 -9.30 6.46 -3.43
N ARG A 47 -9.48 5.48 -2.54
CA ARG A 47 -10.01 5.73 -1.18
C ARG A 47 -9.05 6.57 -0.33
N SER A 48 -7.73 6.39 -0.45
CA SER A 48 -6.78 7.29 0.24
C SER A 48 -6.88 8.73 -0.27
N GLU A 49 -7.09 8.92 -1.57
CA GLU A 49 -7.29 10.25 -2.14
C GLU A 49 -8.63 10.87 -1.69
N GLU A 50 -9.68 10.08 -1.50
CA GLU A 50 -10.94 10.55 -0.89
C GLU A 50 -10.72 11.06 0.53
N VAL A 51 -9.99 10.32 1.37
CA VAL A 51 -9.63 10.75 2.74
C VAL A 51 -8.84 12.04 2.72
N ARG A 52 -7.84 12.14 1.84
CA ARG A 52 -7.03 13.35 1.67
C ARG A 52 -7.92 14.55 1.31
N LYS A 53 -8.79 14.40 0.30
CA LYS A 53 -9.72 15.46 -0.12
C LYS A 53 -10.69 15.87 1.00
N ALA A 54 -11.27 14.92 1.72
CA ALA A 54 -12.18 15.21 2.82
C ALA A 54 -11.48 15.95 3.96
N ARG A 55 -10.23 15.57 4.27
CA ARG A 55 -9.38 16.27 5.24
C ARG A 55 -9.05 17.69 4.77
N ASP A 56 -8.70 17.86 3.50
CA ASP A 56 -8.41 19.18 2.91
C ASP A 56 -9.65 20.10 3.00
N VAL A 57 -10.85 19.57 2.75
CA VAL A 57 -12.11 20.32 2.90
C VAL A 57 -12.33 20.76 4.35
N LEU A 58 -12.16 19.85 5.32
CA LEU A 58 -12.29 20.18 6.74
C LEU A 58 -11.29 21.25 7.16
N ASP A 59 -10.01 21.13 6.75
CA ASP A 59 -8.97 22.12 7.03
C ASP A 59 -9.31 23.49 6.45
N VAL A 60 -9.82 23.56 5.22
CA VAL A 60 -10.29 24.83 4.61
C VAL A 60 -11.44 25.44 5.40
N ILE A 61 -12.42 24.64 5.83
CA ILE A 61 -13.56 25.11 6.63
C ILE A 61 -13.09 25.65 7.98
N LEU A 62 -12.15 24.97 8.64
CA LEU A 62 -11.57 25.43 9.90
C LEU A 62 -10.82 26.74 9.74
N ARG A 63 -10.00 26.88 8.69
CA ARG A 63 -9.21 28.10 8.42
C ARG A 63 -10.05 29.33 8.12
N ARG A 64 -11.16 29.17 7.38
CA ARG A 64 -12.07 30.29 7.06
C ARG A 64 -13.04 30.64 8.20
N GLY A 65 -12.98 29.92 9.32
CA GLY A 65 -13.90 30.11 10.44
C GLY A 65 -15.33 29.65 10.14
N GLY A 66 -15.49 28.58 9.37
CA GLY A 66 -16.80 28.05 8.97
C GLY A 66 -17.72 27.76 10.16
N THR A 67 -19.03 27.74 9.89
CA THR A 67 -20.08 27.51 10.87
C THR A 67 -19.95 26.13 11.52
N ARG A 68 -20.62 25.95 12.67
CA ARG A 68 -20.67 24.66 13.36
C ARG A 68 -21.21 23.55 12.45
N THR A 69 -22.30 23.82 11.72
CA THR A 69 -22.92 22.85 10.81
C THR A 69 -21.96 22.43 9.69
N GLU A 70 -21.26 23.38 9.04
CA GLU A 70 -20.29 23.06 8.00
C GLU A 70 -19.13 22.19 8.53
N ARG A 71 -18.65 22.45 9.75
CA ARG A 71 -17.61 21.64 10.38
C ARG A 71 -18.11 20.22 10.65
N GLU A 72 -19.27 20.09 11.28
CA GLU A 72 -19.86 18.78 11.59
C GLU A 72 -20.16 17.97 10.32
N GLU A 73 -20.58 18.62 9.23
CA GLU A 73 -20.75 17.97 7.92
C GLU A 73 -19.42 17.46 7.35
N ALA A 74 -18.38 18.29 7.34
CA ALA A 74 -17.06 17.92 6.84
C ALA A 74 -16.40 16.83 7.70
N GLU A 75 -16.59 16.86 9.02
CA GLU A 75 -16.14 15.80 9.94
C GLU A 75 -16.82 14.47 9.63
N ARG A 76 -18.15 14.46 9.44
CA ARG A 76 -18.87 13.24 9.04
C ARG A 76 -18.42 12.70 7.69
N ASP A 77 -18.10 13.59 6.75
CA ASP A 77 -17.60 13.18 5.43
C ASP A 77 -16.18 12.61 5.51
N LEU A 78 -15.31 13.19 6.33
CA LEU A 78 -13.98 12.64 6.62
C LEU A 78 -14.08 11.27 7.29
N GLU A 79 -14.90 11.13 8.33
CA GLU A 79 -15.14 9.86 9.01
C GLU A 79 -15.64 8.79 8.02
N ARG A 80 -16.60 9.14 7.16
CA ARG A 80 -17.11 8.21 6.13
C ARG A 80 -16.02 7.81 5.12
N ALA A 81 -15.14 8.74 4.74
CA ALA A 81 -14.02 8.46 3.85
C ALA A 81 -12.99 7.54 4.52
N GLU A 82 -12.65 7.81 5.78
CA GLU A 82 -11.73 7.00 6.58
C GLU A 82 -12.26 5.58 6.78
N GLY A 83 -13.55 5.41 7.06
CA GLY A 83 -14.19 4.10 7.13
C GLY A 83 -14.06 3.31 5.83
N ARG A 84 -14.38 3.93 4.68
CA ARG A 84 -14.22 3.29 3.35
C ARG A 84 -12.76 2.92 3.06
N TYR A 85 -11.83 3.79 3.44
CA TYR A 85 -10.41 3.52 3.26
C TYR A 85 -9.94 2.36 4.13
N ALA A 86 -10.35 2.31 5.41
CA ALA A 86 -10.03 1.22 6.31
C ALA A 86 -10.55 -0.14 5.78
N ASP A 87 -11.76 -0.17 5.24
CA ASP A 87 -12.30 -1.40 4.64
C ASP A 87 -11.56 -1.81 3.36
N SER A 88 -11.18 -0.84 2.52
CA SER A 88 -10.35 -1.12 1.34
C SER A 88 -8.96 -1.65 1.72
N GLN A 89 -8.37 -1.15 2.82
CA GLN A 89 -7.09 -1.63 3.34
C GLN A 89 -7.19 -3.08 3.84
N LYS A 90 -8.27 -3.44 4.55
CA LYS A 90 -8.51 -4.84 4.96
C LYS A 90 -8.61 -5.77 3.75
N LYS A 91 -9.31 -5.37 2.68
CA LYS A 91 -9.38 -6.15 1.43
C LYS A 91 -7.99 -6.32 0.81
N LEU A 92 -7.22 -5.23 0.75
CA LEU A 92 -5.86 -5.27 0.20
C LEU A 92 -4.94 -6.18 1.01
N ASP A 93 -4.99 -6.09 2.34
CA ASP A 93 -4.19 -6.93 3.23
C ASP A 93 -4.60 -8.41 3.15
N HIS A 94 -5.89 -8.72 3.07
CA HIS A 94 -6.37 -10.08 2.84
C HIS A 94 -5.86 -10.62 1.50
N ALA A 95 -5.99 -9.84 0.43
CA ALA A 95 -5.56 -10.27 -0.89
C ALA A 95 -4.02 -10.38 -1.01
N ARG A 96 -3.26 -9.56 -0.27
CA ARG A 96 -1.81 -9.75 -0.08
C ARG A 96 -1.54 -11.09 0.58
N LEU A 97 -2.18 -11.36 1.71
CA LEU A 97 -1.95 -12.55 2.51
C LEU A 97 -2.10 -13.82 1.66
N GLU A 98 -3.20 -13.93 0.90
CA GLU A 98 -3.42 -15.03 -0.05
C GLU A 98 -2.30 -15.13 -1.10
N ALA A 99 -1.95 -14.01 -1.73
CA ALA A 99 -0.93 -14.00 -2.76
C ALA A 99 0.48 -14.33 -2.23
N TYR A 100 0.81 -13.91 -1.01
CA TYR A 100 2.05 -14.28 -0.33
C TYR A 100 2.05 -15.76 0.04
N ALA A 101 0.94 -16.30 0.55
CA ALA A 101 0.81 -17.72 0.87
C ALA A 101 1.08 -18.59 -0.37
N ASP A 102 0.41 -18.27 -1.49
CA ASP A 102 0.56 -18.96 -2.77
C ASP A 102 1.99 -18.92 -3.32
N ARG A 103 2.66 -17.76 -3.22
CA ARG A 103 4.02 -17.56 -3.78
C ARG A 103 5.12 -18.10 -2.87
N CYS A 104 4.94 -18.00 -1.56
CA CYS A 104 5.92 -18.41 -0.56
C CYS A 104 5.86 -19.91 -0.26
N GLY A 105 4.79 -20.58 -0.68
CA GLY A 105 4.52 -21.97 -0.31
C GLY A 105 4.23 -22.15 1.18
N LYS A 106 3.81 -21.08 1.86
CA LYS A 106 3.42 -21.06 3.28
C LYS A 106 1.91 -20.95 3.39
N SER A 107 1.36 -21.37 4.52
CA SER A 107 -0.06 -21.17 4.80
C SER A 107 -0.40 -19.69 5.04
N PRO A 108 -1.65 -19.28 4.76
CA PRO A 108 -2.19 -17.98 5.17
C PRO A 108 -1.90 -17.61 6.63
N SER A 109 -2.03 -18.59 7.54
CA SER A 109 -1.74 -18.43 8.97
C SER A 109 -0.28 -18.11 9.28
N GLU A 110 0.67 -18.70 8.55
CA GLU A 110 2.10 -18.41 8.74
C GLU A 110 2.43 -16.99 8.27
N ILE A 111 1.86 -16.56 7.14
CA ILE A 111 2.02 -15.19 6.65
C ILE A 111 1.39 -14.18 7.63
N GLN A 112 0.21 -14.51 8.19
CA GLN A 112 -0.41 -13.69 9.23
C GLN A 112 0.46 -13.60 10.48
N ALA A 113 1.04 -14.72 10.95
CA ALA A 113 1.94 -14.73 12.10
C ALA A 113 3.19 -13.86 11.85
N MET A 114 3.72 -13.86 10.62
CA MET A 114 4.79 -12.95 10.23
C MET A 114 4.33 -11.49 10.32
N ARG A 115 3.11 -11.16 9.86
CA ARG A 115 2.55 -9.81 9.96
C ARG A 115 2.37 -9.37 11.42
N ASP A 116 1.86 -10.27 12.27
CA ASP A 116 1.60 -10.04 13.69
C ASP A 116 2.90 -9.89 14.51
N SER A 117 4.00 -10.50 14.05
CA SER A 117 5.34 -10.28 14.61
C SER A 117 5.90 -8.86 14.37
N GLY A 118 5.13 -8.00 13.69
CA GLY A 118 5.55 -6.65 13.32
C GLY A 118 6.31 -6.59 11.99
N MET A 119 6.42 -7.71 11.27
CA MET A 119 7.05 -7.73 9.96
C MET A 119 6.19 -6.98 8.92
N GLY A 120 6.77 -6.01 8.22
CA GLY A 120 6.11 -5.34 7.11
C GLY A 120 6.07 -6.21 5.85
N TRP A 121 5.08 -5.99 4.99
CA TRP A 121 4.89 -6.73 3.72
C TRP A 121 6.16 -6.82 2.86
N GLY A 122 6.94 -5.74 2.76
CA GLY A 122 8.20 -5.74 2.00
C GLY A 122 9.28 -6.64 2.59
N ARG A 123 9.29 -6.87 3.91
CA ARG A 123 10.22 -7.84 4.53
C ARG A 123 9.70 -9.27 4.36
N ILE A 124 8.38 -9.48 4.46
CA ILE A 124 7.74 -10.77 4.14
C ILE A 124 8.04 -11.18 2.69
N ALA A 125 7.95 -10.25 1.74
CA ALA A 125 8.29 -10.49 0.33
C ALA A 125 9.72 -11.00 0.13
N LYS A 126 10.68 -10.34 0.78
CA LYS A 126 12.10 -10.75 0.73
C LYS A 126 12.30 -12.14 1.31
N GLU A 127 11.68 -12.43 2.45
CA GLU A 127 11.74 -13.76 3.09
C GLU A 127 11.14 -14.86 2.20
N CYS A 128 10.09 -14.51 1.46
CA CYS A 128 9.44 -15.40 0.52
C CYS A 128 10.12 -15.47 -0.85
N GLY A 129 11.24 -14.77 -1.05
CA GLY A 129 11.93 -14.72 -2.35
C GLY A 129 11.12 -14.05 -3.46
N ILE A 130 10.07 -13.29 -3.11
CA ILE A 130 9.27 -12.53 -4.05
C ILE A 130 10.06 -11.26 -4.36
N HIS A 131 10.66 -11.23 -5.55
CA HIS A 131 11.38 -10.07 -6.05
C HIS A 131 10.47 -9.15 -6.88
N PRO A 132 10.65 -7.81 -6.80
CA PRO A 132 9.91 -6.84 -7.62
C PRO A 132 10.00 -7.12 -9.12
N SER A 133 11.10 -7.72 -9.57
CA SER A 133 11.31 -8.08 -10.98
C SER A 133 10.80 -9.48 -11.37
N ALA A 134 10.41 -10.32 -10.42
CA ALA A 134 9.91 -11.67 -10.68
C ALA A 134 8.39 -11.70 -10.93
N ALA A 135 7.64 -10.75 -10.37
CA ALA A 135 6.19 -10.63 -10.58
C ALA A 135 5.83 -10.16 -12.01
N GLY A 136 6.68 -9.34 -12.64
CA GLY A 136 6.44 -8.78 -13.99
C GLY A 136 6.54 -9.75 -15.18
N LYS A 137 6.76 -11.06 -14.96
CA LYS A 137 6.94 -12.03 -16.06
C LYS A 137 6.07 -13.29 -15.98
N GLY A 138 5.09 -13.34 -15.08
CA GLY A 138 4.44 -14.61 -14.73
C GLY A 138 2.91 -14.57 -14.58
N ASN A 139 2.16 -14.06 -15.56
CA ASN A 139 0.87 -14.64 -15.99
C ASN A 139 0.25 -13.84 -17.15
N LYS A 140 0.59 -14.20 -18.41
CA LYS A 140 -0.37 -14.03 -19.50
C LYS A 140 -1.46 -15.07 -19.30
N GLY A 141 -2.43 -14.71 -18.45
CA GLY A 141 -3.67 -15.46 -18.28
C GLY A 141 -4.27 -15.76 -19.66
N LYS A 142 -4.52 -17.04 -19.89
CA LYS A 142 -5.23 -17.58 -21.05
C LYS A 142 -6.64 -16.98 -21.10
N GLY A 143 -6.77 -15.81 -21.72
CA GLY A 143 -8.05 -15.26 -22.15
C GLY A 143 -8.56 -16.00 -23.39
N LYS A 144 -9.29 -17.10 -23.18
CA LYS A 144 -10.23 -17.65 -24.16
C LYS A 144 -11.16 -16.52 -24.64
N SER A 145 -11.24 -16.30 -25.94
CA SER A 145 -12.48 -16.03 -26.71
C SER A 145 -12.15 -15.25 -27.98
N LYS A 146 -12.19 -15.96 -29.11
CA LYS A 146 -12.78 -15.41 -30.34
C LYS A 146 -13.28 -16.59 -31.18
N ASN A 147 -14.44 -17.09 -30.75
CA ASN A 147 -15.31 -17.89 -31.59
C ASN A 147 -15.74 -17.00 -32.76
N LYS A 148 -15.02 -17.07 -33.89
CA LYS A 148 -15.38 -16.37 -35.12
C LYS A 148 -16.26 -17.32 -35.92
N SER A 149 -17.56 -17.29 -35.63
CA SER A 149 -18.62 -17.84 -36.46
C SER A 149 -18.52 -17.22 -37.85
N LYS A 150 -17.78 -17.87 -38.76
CA LYS A 150 -17.81 -17.51 -40.18
C LYS A 150 -19.04 -18.16 -40.76
N GLY A 151 -20.10 -17.36 -40.85
CA GLY A 151 -21.39 -17.72 -41.41
C GLY A 151 -21.25 -18.38 -42.78
N LYS A 152 -21.91 -19.52 -42.93
CA LYS A 152 -22.25 -20.14 -44.21
C LYS A 152 -23.15 -19.16 -44.98
N GLY A 153 -22.61 -18.59 -46.05
CA GLY A 153 -23.37 -17.90 -47.09
C GLY A 153 -23.47 -18.77 -48.35
N LYS A 154 -24.68 -19.27 -48.61
CA LYS A 154 -25.32 -19.69 -49.89
C LYS A 154 -24.42 -19.84 -51.13
N LYS A 155 -24.31 -21.04 -51.67
CA LYS A 155 -25.15 -21.64 -52.75
C LYS A 155 -25.04 -20.90 -54.10
N LYS A 156 -24.38 -21.58 -55.04
CA LYS A 156 -24.63 -21.50 -56.49
C LYS A 156 -26.09 -21.77 -56.81
#